data_AF-A0A6L7MYN4-F1
#
_entry.id   AF-A0A6L7MYN4-F1
#
_cell.length_a   1.000
_cell.length_b   1.000
_cell.length_c   1.000
_cell.angle_alpha   90.00
_cell.angle_beta   90.00
_cell.angle_gamma   90.00
#
_symmetry.space_group_name_H-M   'P 1'
#
loop_
_entity.id
_entity.type
_entity.pdbx_description
1 polymer ?
#
loop_
_entity_poly.entity_id
_entity_poly.type
_entity_poly.pdbx_seq_one_letter_code
_entity_poly.pdbx_strand_id
1 'polypeptide(L)'
;MGEAERTGANPASAAPALFRTRAPFYSETVERKVAELGYRLIGNAHEDVLTALEATLKAIYRHLVRTRLPDQFSRLGSKQAIGTAFQNIERATALYAHLGIEPFSVLAPADVECLELNIQKRHVLGHNLGVADESYVDIAGDGKAGETIRLLGNEIRLFAESCSAVVSNLEQHLLPDTP
;
A
#
# COMPACT_ATOMS: atom_id res chain seq x y z
N MET A 1 -63.71 56.79 -24.15
CA MET A 1 -64.40 55.81 -23.27
C MET A 1 -64.58 54.54 -24.08
N GLY A 2 -63.93 53.45 -23.66
CA GLY A 2 -63.97 52.16 -24.37
C GLY A 2 -62.61 51.46 -24.41
N GLU A 3 -62.16 50.96 -23.25
CA GLU A 3 -61.15 49.91 -23.16
C GLU A 3 -61.75 48.58 -23.65
N ALA A 4 -60.97 47.80 -24.39
CA ALA A 4 -61.13 46.34 -24.44
C ALA A 4 -59.76 45.71 -24.73
N GLU A 5 -59.32 44.92 -23.78
CA GLU A 5 -58.02 44.28 -23.63
C GLU A 5 -58.13 42.78 -24.01
N ARG A 6 -57.01 42.18 -24.44
CA ARG A 6 -56.69 40.72 -24.58
C ARG A 6 -57.33 40.04 -25.81
N THR A 7 -56.64 39.19 -26.57
CA THR A 7 -55.70 38.09 -26.28
C THR A 7 -54.87 37.87 -27.57
N GLY A 8 -53.55 37.65 -27.55
CA GLY A 8 -52.90 36.39 -27.18
C GLY A 8 -52.23 35.75 -28.41
N ALA A 9 -50.89 35.70 -28.44
CA ALA A 9 -50.06 34.59 -28.95
C ALA A 9 -48.60 35.03 -29.05
N ASN A 10 -47.80 34.65 -28.05
CA ASN A 10 -46.34 34.70 -28.06
C ASN A 10 -45.81 33.48 -28.85
N PRO A 11 -44.99 33.63 -29.91
CA PRO A 11 -44.40 32.50 -30.59
C PRO A 11 -43.12 32.05 -29.86
N ALA A 12 -43.27 31.59 -28.62
CA ALA A 12 -42.26 30.79 -27.93
C ALA A 12 -42.69 29.32 -28.03
N SER A 13 -42.74 28.80 -29.25
CA SER A 13 -43.14 27.42 -29.54
C SER A 13 -41.92 26.52 -29.63
N ALA A 14 -41.76 25.71 -28.58
CA ALA A 14 -41.25 24.34 -28.58
C ALA A 14 -39.79 24.10 -29.02
N ALA A 15 -38.85 24.25 -28.07
CA ALA A 15 -37.69 23.37 -28.04
C ALA A 15 -38.13 21.97 -27.56
N PRO A 16 -37.74 20.85 -28.20
CA PRO A 16 -38.21 19.52 -27.82
C PRO A 16 -37.68 19.12 -26.45
N ALA A 17 -38.58 18.65 -25.58
CA ALA A 17 -38.30 18.10 -24.27
C ALA A 17 -37.64 16.70 -24.34
N LEU A 18 -36.48 16.58 -25.00
CA LEU A 18 -35.77 15.30 -25.13
C LEU A 18 -34.39 15.26 -24.44
N PHE A 19 -34.02 16.28 -23.66
CA PHE A 19 -32.68 16.36 -23.09
C PHE A 19 -32.62 16.72 -21.60
N ARG A 20 -33.55 16.20 -20.77
CA ARG A 20 -33.57 16.56 -19.34
C ARG A 20 -33.37 15.44 -18.31
N THR A 21 -33.06 14.21 -18.70
CA THR A 21 -32.98 13.10 -17.71
C THR A 21 -31.85 12.08 -17.93
N ARG A 22 -30.71 12.47 -18.52
CA ARG A 22 -29.55 11.57 -18.70
C ARG A 22 -28.29 11.91 -17.89
N ALA A 23 -28.26 13.04 -17.21
CA ALA A 23 -27.08 13.52 -16.46
C ALA A 23 -26.70 12.70 -15.19
N PRO A 24 -27.64 12.25 -14.32
CA PRO A 24 -27.23 11.67 -13.04
C PRO A 24 -26.55 10.30 -13.18
N PHE A 25 -27.00 9.47 -14.12
CA PHE A 25 -26.45 8.13 -14.33
C PHE A 25 -25.03 8.13 -14.92
N TYR A 26 -24.71 9.14 -15.73
CA TYR A 26 -23.38 9.27 -16.34
C TYR A 26 -22.36 9.78 -15.32
N SER A 27 -22.73 10.72 -14.44
CA SER A 27 -21.87 11.22 -13.36
C SER A 27 -21.49 10.10 -12.39
N GLU A 28 -22.49 9.31 -11.94
CA GLU A 28 -22.25 8.23 -10.98
C GLU A 28 -21.34 7.13 -11.54
N THR A 29 -21.48 6.81 -12.84
CA THR A 29 -20.60 5.84 -13.50
C THR A 29 -19.16 6.34 -13.60
N VAL A 30 -18.97 7.64 -13.89
CA VAL A 30 -17.64 8.24 -13.96
C VAL A 30 -17.01 8.32 -12.57
N GLU A 31 -17.75 8.76 -11.55
CA GLU A 31 -17.30 8.83 -10.16
C GLU A 31 -16.86 7.45 -9.64
N ARG A 32 -17.65 6.41 -9.91
CA ARG A 32 -17.29 5.03 -9.54
C ARG A 32 -15.99 4.57 -10.19
N LYS A 33 -15.80 4.84 -11.48
CA LYS A 33 -14.57 4.50 -12.20
C LYS A 33 -13.35 5.27 -11.69
N VAL A 34 -13.53 6.55 -11.36
CA VAL A 34 -12.46 7.37 -10.77
C VAL A 34 -12.08 6.86 -9.38
N ALA A 35 -13.06 6.48 -8.55
CA ALA A 35 -12.81 5.89 -7.23
C ALA A 35 -12.07 4.54 -7.35
N GLU A 36 -12.49 3.66 -8.26
CA GLU A 36 -11.83 2.39 -8.53
C GLU A 36 -10.38 2.60 -9.02
N LEU A 37 -10.17 3.54 -9.95
CA LEU A 37 -8.84 3.88 -10.43
C LEU A 37 -7.95 4.42 -9.30
N GLY A 38 -8.49 5.32 -8.47
CA GLY A 38 -7.78 5.84 -7.30
C GLY A 38 -7.38 4.74 -6.32
N TYR A 39 -8.30 3.81 -6.04
CA TYR A 39 -8.03 2.65 -5.18
C TYR A 39 -6.90 1.78 -5.75
N ARG A 40 -6.93 1.49 -7.06
CA ARG A 40 -5.87 0.71 -7.73
C ARG A 40 -4.52 1.43 -7.71
N LEU A 41 -4.49 2.74 -7.97
CA LEU A 41 -3.25 3.52 -7.94
C LEU A 41 -2.62 3.51 -6.55
N ILE A 42 -3.43 3.69 -5.52
CA ILE A 42 -2.99 3.66 -4.12
C ILE A 42 -2.54 2.24 -3.72
N GLY A 43 -3.29 1.20 -4.13
CA GLY A 43 -2.91 -0.20 -3.91
C GLY A 43 -1.57 -0.56 -4.56
N ASN A 44 -1.34 -0.12 -5.80
CA ASN A 44 -0.07 -0.32 -6.49
C ASN A 44 1.08 0.41 -5.78
N ALA A 45 0.87 1.66 -5.35
CA ALA A 45 1.89 2.40 -4.61
C ALA A 45 2.26 1.71 -3.29
N HIS A 46 1.28 1.13 -2.58
CA HIS A 46 1.53 0.32 -1.40
C HIS A 46 2.37 -0.94 -1.73
N GLU A 47 2.00 -1.67 -2.79
CA GLU A 47 2.74 -2.85 -3.25
C GLU A 47 4.18 -2.51 -3.68
N ASP A 48 4.38 -1.37 -4.34
CA ASP A 48 5.70 -0.90 -4.77
C ASP A 48 6.62 -0.63 -3.57
N VAL A 49 6.12 0.04 -2.51
CA VAL A 49 6.88 0.29 -1.27
C VAL A 49 7.33 -1.01 -0.64
N LEU A 50 6.42 -1.98 -0.51
CA LEU A 50 6.75 -3.26 0.12
C LEU A 50 7.69 -4.11 -0.75
N THR A 51 7.49 -4.12 -2.06
CA THR A 51 8.37 -4.83 -3.00
C THR A 51 9.79 -4.25 -2.97
N ALA A 52 9.91 -2.92 -2.90
CA ALA A 52 11.19 -2.23 -2.78
C ALA A 52 11.88 -2.55 -1.45
N LEU A 53 11.15 -2.52 -0.32
CA LEU A 53 11.69 -2.93 0.98
C LEU A 53 12.19 -4.38 0.93
N GLU A 54 11.35 -5.32 0.51
CA GLU A 54 11.69 -6.74 0.47
C GLU A 54 12.94 -7.00 -0.39
N ALA A 55 12.98 -6.42 -1.60
CA ALA A 55 14.12 -6.56 -2.50
C ALA A 55 15.41 -6.00 -1.88
N THR A 56 15.31 -4.86 -1.20
CA THR A 56 16.45 -4.21 -0.54
C THR A 56 16.96 -5.03 0.65
N LEU A 57 16.07 -5.46 1.55
CA LEU A 57 16.42 -6.33 2.68
C LEU A 57 17.10 -7.63 2.20
N LYS A 58 16.57 -8.24 1.12
CA LYS A 58 17.18 -9.42 0.49
C LYS A 58 18.58 -9.14 -0.03
N ALA A 59 18.75 -8.03 -0.75
CA ALA A 59 20.01 -7.67 -1.38
C ALA A 59 21.10 -7.41 -0.32
N ILE A 60 20.78 -6.59 0.69
CA ILE A 60 21.68 -6.27 1.80
C ILE A 60 22.05 -7.53 2.55
N TYR A 61 21.07 -8.33 2.99
CA TYR A 61 21.33 -9.57 3.73
C TYR A 61 22.24 -10.52 2.94
N ARG A 62 21.94 -10.76 1.66
CA ARG A 62 22.79 -11.63 0.81
C ARG A 62 24.21 -11.10 0.67
N HIS A 63 24.35 -9.79 0.54
CA HIS A 63 25.66 -9.16 0.46
C HIS A 63 26.44 -9.39 1.76
N LEU A 64 25.84 -9.07 2.90
CA LEU A 64 26.46 -9.21 4.22
C LEU A 64 26.81 -10.66 4.58
N VAL A 65 25.94 -11.63 4.29
CA VAL A 65 26.26 -13.04 4.49
C VAL A 65 27.44 -13.45 3.61
N ARG A 66 27.48 -13.01 2.34
CA ARG A 66 28.59 -13.33 1.44
C ARG A 66 29.92 -12.76 1.92
N THR A 67 29.92 -11.57 2.50
CA THR A 67 31.15 -10.87 2.91
C THR A 67 31.59 -11.23 4.32
N ARG A 68 30.67 -11.36 5.27
CA ARG A 68 30.97 -11.60 6.70
C ARG A 68 30.95 -13.06 7.10
N LEU A 69 30.13 -13.89 6.43
CA LEU A 69 29.94 -15.30 6.73
C LEU A 69 30.04 -16.18 5.47
N PRO A 70 31.14 -16.08 4.69
CA PRO A 70 31.25 -16.73 3.38
C PRO A 70 31.03 -18.25 3.45
N ASP A 71 31.53 -18.91 4.50
CA ASP A 71 31.40 -20.36 4.70
C ASP A 71 29.95 -20.81 4.94
N GLN A 72 29.07 -19.89 5.40
CA GLN A 72 27.66 -20.17 5.67
C GLN A 72 26.73 -19.74 4.53
N PHE A 73 27.28 -19.19 3.42
CA PHE A 73 26.47 -18.60 2.35
C PHE A 73 25.51 -19.61 1.69
N SER A 74 25.91 -20.86 1.53
CA SER A 74 25.04 -21.91 0.96
C SER A 74 23.78 -22.14 1.82
N ARG A 75 23.94 -22.07 3.15
CA ARG A 75 22.87 -22.29 4.14
C ARG A 75 22.03 -21.05 4.40
N LEU A 76 22.62 -19.86 4.45
CA LEU A 76 21.95 -18.62 4.88
C LEU A 76 21.66 -17.66 3.72
N GLY A 77 22.60 -17.52 2.78
CA GLY A 77 22.54 -16.52 1.72
C GLY A 77 21.88 -17.00 0.42
N SER A 78 21.53 -18.28 0.30
CA SER A 78 20.88 -18.81 -0.91
C SER A 78 19.45 -18.26 -1.07
N LYS A 79 18.95 -18.22 -2.31
CA LYS A 79 17.57 -17.75 -2.57
C LYS A 79 16.54 -18.60 -1.81
N GLN A 80 16.80 -19.91 -1.72
CA GLN A 80 15.98 -20.89 -1.03
C GLN A 80 15.97 -20.67 0.48
N ALA A 81 17.13 -20.37 1.07
CA ALA A 81 17.23 -20.08 2.51
C ALA A 81 16.45 -18.84 2.93
N ILE A 82 16.49 -17.80 2.09
CA ILE A 82 15.81 -16.53 2.37
C ILE A 82 14.31 -16.60 2.07
N GLY A 83 13.92 -17.20 0.94
CA GLY A 83 12.52 -17.35 0.55
C GLY A 83 11.72 -16.05 0.63
N THR A 84 10.60 -16.09 1.36
CA THR A 84 9.71 -14.96 1.65
C THR A 84 9.88 -14.42 3.08
N ALA A 85 11.00 -14.72 3.76
CA ALA A 85 11.19 -14.33 5.15
C ALA A 85 11.07 -12.82 5.40
N PHE A 86 11.43 -11.99 4.42
CA PHE A 86 11.33 -10.53 4.50
C PHE A 86 9.91 -9.97 4.28
N GLN A 87 8.91 -10.84 4.12
CA GLN A 87 7.49 -10.51 4.18
C GLN A 87 6.91 -10.76 5.59
N ASN A 88 7.76 -10.86 6.61
CA ASN A 88 7.38 -11.00 8.01
C ASN A 88 8.51 -10.43 8.89
N ILE A 89 8.16 -9.57 9.84
CA ILE A 89 9.15 -8.86 10.67
C ILE A 89 9.96 -9.84 11.51
N GLU A 90 9.32 -10.77 12.22
CA GLU A 90 10.00 -11.74 13.08
C GLU A 90 10.99 -12.61 12.31
N ARG A 91 10.60 -13.10 11.13
CA ARG A 91 11.45 -13.92 10.26
C ARG A 91 12.60 -13.12 9.68
N ALA A 92 12.36 -11.85 9.32
CA ALA A 92 13.41 -10.94 8.88
C ALA A 92 14.44 -10.69 10.00
N THR A 93 13.97 -10.41 11.22
CA THR A 93 14.81 -10.23 12.41
C THR A 93 15.63 -11.50 12.69
N ALA A 94 15.01 -12.68 12.66
CA ALA A 94 15.70 -13.95 12.86
C ALA A 94 16.83 -14.19 11.83
N LEU A 95 16.62 -13.79 10.58
CA LEU A 95 17.69 -13.88 9.57
C LEU A 95 18.85 -12.93 9.89
N TYR A 96 18.57 -11.66 10.17
CA TYR A 96 19.58 -10.65 10.48
C TYR A 96 20.31 -10.90 11.81
N ALA A 97 19.69 -11.62 12.76
CA ALA A 97 20.32 -12.04 14.01
C ALA A 97 21.58 -12.90 13.77
N HIS A 98 21.65 -13.67 12.68
CA HIS A 98 22.87 -14.39 12.30
C HIS A 98 24.08 -13.48 12.04
N LEU A 99 23.82 -12.21 11.71
CA LEU A 99 24.84 -11.18 11.48
C LEU A 99 25.02 -10.26 12.69
N GLY A 100 24.28 -10.49 13.78
CA GLY A 100 24.25 -9.62 14.96
C GLY A 100 23.62 -8.25 14.69
N ILE A 101 22.67 -8.18 13.74
CA ILE A 101 22.02 -6.94 13.32
C ILE A 101 20.55 -6.98 13.72
N GLU A 102 20.08 -5.90 14.35
CA GLU A 102 18.66 -5.68 14.65
C GLU A 102 18.07 -4.68 13.64
N PRO A 103 17.46 -5.14 12.53
CA PRO A 103 17.13 -4.31 11.36
C PRO A 103 16.12 -3.19 11.68
N PHE A 104 15.15 -3.49 12.56
CA PHE A 104 14.04 -2.60 12.88
C PHE A 104 14.26 -1.75 14.15
N SER A 105 15.45 -1.81 14.75
CA SER A 105 15.76 -1.12 16.01
C SER A 105 15.66 0.41 15.95
N VAL A 106 15.67 1.00 14.74
CA VAL A 106 15.51 2.44 14.50
C VAL A 106 14.05 2.89 14.60
N LEU A 107 13.09 1.96 14.56
CA LEU A 107 11.66 2.26 14.56
C LEU A 107 11.12 2.32 15.99
N ALA A 108 10.18 3.24 16.24
CA ALA A 108 9.39 3.21 17.46
C ALA A 108 8.42 2.01 17.43
N PRO A 109 7.92 1.52 18.58
CA PRO A 109 6.99 0.38 18.61
C PRO A 109 5.76 0.56 17.71
N ALA A 110 5.17 1.75 17.69
CA ALA A 110 4.03 2.07 16.83
C ALA A 110 4.38 2.00 15.32
N ASP A 111 5.62 2.33 14.95
CA ASP A 111 6.08 2.24 13.56
C ASP A 111 6.35 0.78 13.14
N VAL A 112 6.75 -0.06 14.09
CA VAL A 112 6.88 -1.52 13.88
C VAL A 112 5.50 -2.15 13.67
N GLU A 113 4.51 -1.81 14.51
CA GLU A 113 3.12 -2.25 14.34
C GLU A 113 2.55 -1.78 12.99
N CYS A 114 2.81 -0.52 12.62
CA CYS A 114 2.45 0.02 11.31
C CYS A 114 3.10 -0.77 10.16
N LEU A 115 4.39 -1.09 10.27
CA LEU A 115 5.11 -1.89 9.27
C LEU A 115 4.49 -3.28 9.13
N GLU A 116 4.18 -3.94 10.25
CA GLU A 116 3.55 -5.27 10.26
C GLU A 116 2.18 -5.24 9.59
N LEU A 117 1.34 -4.27 9.95
CA LEU A 117 0.02 -4.11 9.35
C LEU A 117 0.11 -3.92 7.83
N ASN A 118 1.04 -3.10 7.34
CA ASN A 118 1.19 -2.87 5.90
C ASN A 118 1.74 -4.10 5.16
N ILE A 119 2.62 -4.90 5.78
CA ILE A 119 3.02 -6.19 5.22
C ILE A 119 1.80 -7.10 5.03
N GLN A 120 0.87 -7.13 5.99
CA GLN A 120 -0.36 -7.91 5.90
C GLN A 120 -1.36 -7.35 4.89
N LYS A 121 -1.49 -6.01 4.78
CA LYS A 121 -2.32 -5.36 3.75
C LYS A 121 -1.98 -5.88 2.35
N ARG A 122 -0.70 -6.15 2.05
CA ARG A 122 -0.29 -6.70 0.75
C ARG A 122 -0.84 -8.10 0.49
N HIS A 123 -0.96 -8.95 1.51
CA HIS A 123 -1.60 -10.26 1.35
C HIS A 123 -3.06 -10.08 0.90
N VAL A 124 -3.79 -9.21 1.58
CA VAL A 124 -5.19 -8.91 1.28
C VAL A 124 -5.37 -8.25 -0.09
N LEU A 125 -4.52 -7.28 -0.44
CA LEU A 125 -4.57 -6.61 -1.75
C LEU A 125 -4.22 -7.55 -2.90
N GLY A 126 -3.18 -8.37 -2.73
CA GLY A 126 -2.67 -9.26 -3.77
C GLY A 126 -3.48 -10.54 -3.98
N HIS A 127 -4.19 -11.02 -2.94
CA HIS A 127 -4.86 -12.31 -2.99
C HIS A 127 -6.37 -12.26 -2.75
N ASN A 128 -6.86 -11.32 -1.94
CA ASN A 128 -8.26 -11.28 -1.55
C ASN A 128 -9.04 -10.16 -2.25
N LEU A 129 -8.53 -9.64 -3.39
CA LEU A 129 -9.14 -8.52 -4.11
C LEU A 129 -9.34 -7.28 -3.21
N GLY A 130 -8.47 -7.11 -2.21
CA GLY A 130 -8.59 -6.04 -1.22
C GLY A 130 -9.66 -6.29 -0.15
N VAL A 131 -10.15 -7.51 0.02
CA VAL A 131 -11.14 -7.87 1.05
C VAL A 131 -10.45 -8.45 2.29
N ALA A 132 -10.68 -7.85 3.45
CA ALA A 132 -10.13 -8.26 4.73
C ALA A 132 -10.47 -9.73 5.06
N ASP A 133 -9.45 -10.50 5.42
CA ASP A 133 -9.61 -11.85 6.00
C ASP A 133 -9.47 -11.81 7.53
N GLU A 134 -9.65 -12.97 8.17
CA GLU A 134 -9.56 -13.09 9.64
C GLU A 134 -8.18 -12.69 10.15
N SER A 135 -7.12 -13.12 9.47
CA SER A 135 -5.74 -12.79 9.86
C SER A 135 -5.45 -11.30 9.81
N TYR A 136 -5.99 -10.59 8.82
CA TYR A 136 -5.85 -9.14 8.72
C TYR A 136 -6.62 -8.44 9.84
N VAL A 137 -7.84 -8.88 10.16
CA VAL A 137 -8.67 -8.27 11.21
C VAL A 137 -8.05 -8.45 12.59
N ASP A 138 -7.48 -9.62 12.86
CA ASP A 138 -6.78 -9.91 14.12
C ASP A 138 -5.60 -8.94 14.35
N ILE A 139 -4.89 -8.57 13.29
CA ILE A 139 -3.72 -7.69 13.34
C ILE A 139 -4.13 -6.21 13.33
N ALA A 140 -5.12 -5.84 12.52
CA ALA A 140 -5.61 -4.46 12.44
C ALA A 140 -6.30 -4.03 13.74
N GLY A 141 -6.98 -4.96 14.43
CA GLY A 141 -7.74 -4.67 15.65
C GLY A 141 -9.03 -3.87 15.42
N ASP A 142 -9.21 -3.26 14.25
CA ASP A 142 -10.38 -2.50 13.84
C ASP A 142 -10.87 -2.85 12.41
N GLY A 143 -11.69 -3.90 12.30
CA GLY A 143 -12.29 -4.25 11.01
C GLY A 143 -13.25 -5.42 11.10
N LYS A 144 -13.91 -5.74 9.98
CA LYS A 144 -14.69 -6.96 9.83
C LYS A 144 -14.20 -7.74 8.62
N ALA A 145 -14.07 -9.06 8.79
CA ALA A 145 -13.76 -9.94 7.68
C ALA A 145 -14.85 -9.81 6.61
N GLY A 146 -14.44 -9.77 5.34
CA GLY A 146 -15.34 -9.55 4.21
C GLY A 146 -15.52 -8.09 3.79
N GLU A 147 -14.96 -7.11 4.51
CA GLU A 147 -14.97 -5.70 4.10
C GLU A 147 -13.78 -5.35 3.21
N THR A 148 -13.96 -4.42 2.27
CA THR A 148 -12.84 -3.88 1.48
C THR A 148 -11.93 -3.07 2.39
N ILE A 149 -10.65 -3.39 2.41
CA ILE A 149 -9.67 -2.64 3.21
C ILE A 149 -9.60 -1.21 2.72
N ARG A 150 -9.49 -0.29 3.67
CA ARG A 150 -9.29 1.12 3.34
C ARG A 150 -7.80 1.37 3.11
N LEU A 151 -7.49 2.06 2.03
CA LEU A 151 -6.15 2.55 1.75
C LEU A 151 -6.15 4.08 1.75
N LEU A 152 -5.27 4.66 2.55
CA LEU A 152 -5.09 6.10 2.63
C LEU A 152 -3.68 6.49 2.19
N GLY A 153 -3.57 7.52 1.36
CA GLY A 153 -2.27 7.96 0.82
C GLY A 153 -1.27 8.41 1.90
N ASN A 154 -1.75 9.00 3.00
CA ASN A 154 -0.89 9.35 4.13
C ASN A 154 -0.36 8.12 4.88
N GLU A 155 -1.13 7.03 4.98
CA GLU A 155 -0.65 5.78 5.58
C GLU A 155 0.47 5.16 4.74
N ILE A 156 0.33 5.15 3.41
CA ILE A 156 1.38 4.65 2.50
C ILE A 156 2.65 5.50 2.62
N ARG A 157 2.50 6.81 2.77
CA ARG A 157 3.63 7.70 2.98
C ARG A 157 4.36 7.38 4.28
N LEU A 158 3.63 7.24 5.40
CA LEU A 158 4.23 6.88 6.69
C LEU A 158 4.91 5.50 6.62
N PHE A 159 4.27 4.54 5.95
CA PHE A 159 4.86 3.24 5.68
C PHE A 159 6.18 3.35 4.90
N ALA A 160 6.21 4.15 3.84
CA ALA A 160 7.43 4.39 3.06
C ALA A 160 8.54 5.08 3.89
N GLU A 161 8.18 6.01 4.77
CA GLU A 161 9.12 6.68 5.68
C GLU A 161 9.75 5.66 6.66
N SER A 162 8.96 4.77 7.26
CA SER A 162 9.46 3.67 8.11
C SER A 162 10.36 2.70 7.33
N CYS A 163 9.96 2.30 6.12
CA CYS A 163 10.78 1.48 5.23
C CYS A 163 12.13 2.15 4.93
N SER A 164 12.12 3.45 4.64
CA SER A 164 13.34 4.22 4.36
C SER A 164 14.26 4.27 5.58
N ALA A 165 13.72 4.46 6.78
CA ALA A 165 14.52 4.47 8.01
C ALA A 165 15.23 3.12 8.23
N VAL A 166 14.52 2.01 8.04
CA VAL A 166 15.09 0.66 8.13
C VAL A 166 16.21 0.45 7.10
N VAL A 167 15.99 0.84 5.85
CA VAL A 167 17.00 0.74 4.79
C VAL A 167 18.24 1.56 5.14
N SER A 168 18.07 2.82 5.53
CA SER A 168 19.18 3.69 5.90
C SER A 168 19.96 3.19 7.12
N ASN A 169 19.28 2.55 8.09
CA ASN A 169 19.94 1.87 9.20
C ASN A 169 20.83 0.71 8.70
N LEU A 170 20.29 -0.12 7.81
CA LEU A 170 21.00 -1.29 7.28
C LEU A 170 22.17 -0.94 6.35
N GLU A 171 22.07 0.17 5.60
CA GLU A 171 23.14 0.65 4.74
C GLU A 171 24.41 1.01 5.51
N GLN A 172 24.29 1.40 6.78
CA GLN A 172 25.45 1.67 7.65
C GLN A 172 26.33 0.44 7.83
N HIS A 173 25.78 -0.76 7.68
CA HIS A 173 26.53 -2.02 7.78
C HIS A 173 27.21 -2.44 6.47
N LEU A 174 26.94 -1.75 5.34
CA LEU A 174 27.55 -2.06 4.05
C LEU A 174 28.94 -1.42 3.89
N LEU A 175 29.19 -0.32 4.59
CA LEU A 175 30.49 0.35 4.57
C LEU A 175 31.47 -0.36 5.51
N PRO A 176 32.74 -0.51 5.13
CA PRO A 176 33.77 -0.95 6.08
C PRO A 176 33.92 0.10 7.19
N ASP A 177 34.23 -0.36 8.41
CA ASP A 177 34.60 0.55 9.50
C ASP A 177 35.74 1.44 9.01
N THR A 178 35.51 2.75 8.98
CA THR A 178 36.56 3.70 8.63
C THR A 178 37.56 3.71 9.79
N PRO A 179 38.86 3.48 9.52
CA PRO A 179 39.88 3.34 10.56
C PRO A 179 40.06 4.60 11.42
#